data_AF-A0A349MQ06-F1
#
_entry.id   AF-A0A349MQ06-F1
#
_cell.length_a   1.000
_cell.length_b   1.000
_cell.length_c   1.000
_cell.angle_alpha   90.00
_cell.angle_beta   90.00
_cell.angle_gamma   90.00
#
_symmetry.space_group_name_H-M   'P 1'
#
loop_
_entity.id
_entity.type
_entity.pdbx_description
1 polymer ?
#
loop_
_entity_poly.entity_id
_entity_poly.type
_entity_poly.pdbx_seq_one_letter_code
_entity_poly.pdbx_strand_id
1 'polypeptide(L)' 'MSNNKDQKTVDGFGDKWERFGTRLEQRFIKKQIRIMMQDAGLTKISFSEENPYWVAVGYREKV' A
#
# COMPACT_ATOMS: atom_id res chain seq x y z
N MET A 1 42.08 -16.22 -17.10
CA MET A 1 41.20 -16.04 -15.94
C MET A 1 39.78 -16.27 -16.42
N SER A 2 39.23 -17.45 -16.17
CA SER A 2 37.92 -17.86 -16.67
C SER A 2 36.84 -16.99 -16.04
N ASN A 3 36.11 -16.25 -16.86
CA ASN A 3 35.06 -15.33 -16.41
C ASN A 3 33.87 -16.18 -15.93
N ASN A 4 33.84 -16.47 -14.64
CA ASN A 4 32.78 -17.24 -13.97
C ASN A 4 31.55 -16.35 -13.75
N LYS A 5 31.03 -15.76 -14.83
CA LYS A 5 29.82 -14.96 -14.84
C LYS A 5 28.85 -15.62 -15.81
N ASP A 6 28.01 -16.46 -15.26
CA ASP A 6 26.89 -17.06 -15.98
C ASP A 6 25.87 -15.96 -16.29
N GLN A 7 25.86 -15.49 -17.54
CA GLN A 7 25.07 -14.32 -17.96
C GLN A 7 23.56 -14.53 -17.72
N LYS A 8 23.08 -15.78 -17.70
CA LYS A 8 21.68 -16.11 -17.41
C LYS A 8 21.30 -15.92 -15.94
N THR A 9 22.23 -16.12 -15.00
CA THR A 9 21.97 -15.92 -13.57
C THR A 9 21.84 -14.43 -13.24
N VAL A 10 22.71 -13.59 -13.83
CA VAL A 10 22.67 -12.15 -13.56
C VAL A 10 21.44 -11.47 -14.16
N ASP A 11 20.96 -11.93 -15.32
CA ASP A 11 19.79 -11.38 -16.00
C ASP A 11 18.48 -11.76 -15.28
N GLY A 12 18.34 -13.03 -14.86
CA GLY A 12 17.15 -13.50 -14.13
C GLY A 12 16.97 -12.92 -12.72
N PHE A 13 18.01 -12.32 -12.13
CA PHE A 13 17.92 -11.58 -10.87
C PHE A 13 17.31 -10.18 -11.05
N GLY A 14 17.51 -9.54 -12.21
CA GLY A 14 16.98 -8.19 -12.50
C GLY A 14 15.45 -8.16 -12.61
N ASP A 15 14.87 -9.13 -13.32
CA ASP A 15 13.42 -9.26 -13.52
C ASP A 15 12.64 -9.44 -12.20
N LYS A 16 13.23 -10.17 -11.24
CA LYS A 16 12.66 -10.30 -9.89
C LYS A 16 12.66 -8.96 -9.15
N TRP A 17 13.72 -8.16 -9.31
CA TRP A 17 13.85 -6.90 -8.60
C TRP A 17 12.83 -5.85 -9.06
N GLU A 18 12.50 -5.81 -10.36
CA GLU A 18 11.44 -4.94 -10.88
C GLU A 18 10.05 -5.29 -10.32
N ARG A 19 9.76 -6.58 -10.10
CA ARG A 19 8.51 -7.03 -9.46
C ARG A 19 8.42 -6.68 -7.97
N PHE A 20 9.54 -6.64 -7.25
CA PHE A 20 9.59 -6.20 -5.85
C PHE A 20 9.69 -4.67 -5.71
N GLY A 21 10.04 -3.96 -6.78
CA GLY A 21 10.16 -2.50 -6.86
C GLY A 21 8.86 -1.78 -7.21
N THR A 22 7.69 -2.42 -7.12
CA THR A 22 6.43 -1.70 -7.32
C THR A 22 6.29 -0.61 -6.26
N ARG A 23 6.34 0.66 -6.70
CA ARG A 23 5.99 1.88 -5.94
C ARG A 23 4.51 1.94 -5.52
N LEU A 24 3.88 0.78 -5.29
CA LEU A 24 2.45 0.66 -5.03
C LEU A 24 2.08 1.01 -3.58
N GLU A 25 3.06 1.27 -2.71
CA GLU A 25 2.79 1.72 -1.35
C GLU A 25 2.39 3.20 -1.36
N GLN A 26 1.10 3.46 -1.53
CA GLN A 26 0.52 4.79 -1.36
C GLN A 26 0.36 5.08 0.14
N ARG A 27 1.19 5.98 0.66
CA ARG A 27 1.07 6.46 2.05
C ARG A 27 0.03 7.57 2.10
N PHE A 28 -1.08 7.33 2.78
CA PHE A 28 -2.13 8.33 2.97
C PHE A 28 -2.06 8.94 4.37
N ILE A 29 -2.23 10.25 4.47
CA ILE A 29 -2.42 10.92 5.75
C ILE A 29 -3.87 10.73 6.25
N LYS A 30 -4.09 10.83 7.56
CA LYS A 30 -5.43 10.73 8.20
C LYS A 30 -6.50 11.56 7.48
N LYS A 31 -6.14 12.78 7.04
CA LYS A 31 -7.03 13.67 6.28
C LYS A 31 -7.43 13.09 4.92
N GLN A 32 -6.52 12.45 4.21
CA GLN A 32 -6.79 11.82 2.92
C GLN A 32 -7.70 10.59 3.08
N ILE A 33 -7.44 9.76 4.09
CA ILE A 33 -8.31 8.60 4.42
C ILE A 33 -9.73 9.08 4.72
N ARG A 34 -9.88 10.16 5.50
CA ARG A 34 -11.19 10.75 5.78
C ARG A 34 -11.90 11.18 4.50
N ILE A 35 -11.22 11.87 3.60
CA ILE A 35 -11.80 12.32 2.32
C ILE A 35 -12.23 11.10 1.48
N MET A 36 -11.38 10.07 1.36
CA MET A 36 -11.71 8.85 0.63
C MET A 36 -12.92 8.11 1.22
N MET A 37 -13.02 8.04 2.54
CA MET A 37 -14.18 7.41 3.20
C MET A 37 -15.47 8.23 2.99
N GLN A 38 -15.38 9.57 3.00
CA GLN A 38 -16.52 10.44 2.71
C GLN A 38 -16.99 10.31 1.25
N ASP A 39 -16.05 10.25 0.30
CA ASP A 39 -16.33 10.06 -1.14
C ASP A 39 -17.00 8.71 -1.41
N ALA A 40 -16.61 7.67 -0.66
CA ALA A 40 -17.25 6.36 -0.67
C ALA A 40 -18.66 6.33 -0.03
N GLY A 41 -19.18 7.47 0.45
CA GLY A 41 -20.50 7.58 1.08
C GLY A 41 -20.55 7.08 2.53
N LEU A 42 -19.41 6.95 3.20
CA LEU A 42 -19.37 6.61 4.62
C LEU A 42 -19.57 7.86 5.48
N THR A 43 -20.41 7.72 6.50
CA THR A 43 -20.71 8.74 7.50
C THR A 43 -20.16 8.33 8.87
N LYS A 44 -20.11 9.26 9.83
CA LYS A 44 -19.61 9.00 11.20
C LYS A 44 -18.22 8.31 11.23
N ILE A 45 -17.25 8.88 10.51
CA ILE A 45 -15.89 8.33 10.43
C ILE A 45 -15.14 8.56 11.74
N SER A 46 -14.66 7.49 12.36
CA SER A 46 -13.80 7.53 13.55
C SER A 46 -12.48 6.80 13.28
N PHE A 47 -11.40 7.30 13.89
CA PHE A 47 -10.07 6.71 13.79
C PHE A 47 -9.63 6.24 15.17
N SER A 48 -8.96 5.09 15.24
CA SER A 48 -8.46 4.56 16.51
C SER A 48 -7.40 5.49 17.10
N GLU A 49 -7.61 5.88 18.36
CA GLU A 49 -6.62 6.57 19.20
C GLU A 49 -5.77 5.57 19.99
N GLU A 50 -6.11 4.29 19.92
CA GLU A 50 -5.40 3.20 20.58
C GLU A 50 -4.66 2.34 19.54
N ASN A 51 -3.63 1.62 20.02
CA ASN A 51 -2.85 0.73 19.17
C ASN A 51 -3.78 -0.30 18.51
N PRO A 52 -3.77 -0.43 17.17
CA PRO A 52 -2.64 -0.12 16.30
C PRO A 52 -2.73 1.20 15.48
N TYR A 53 -3.54 2.19 15.86
CA TYR A 53 -3.64 3.56 15.27
C TYR A 53 -4.00 3.66 13.77
N TRP A 54 -3.92 2.57 13.00
CA TRP A 54 -4.21 2.51 11.57
C TRP A 54 -5.65 2.10 11.25
N VAL A 55 -6.49 1.94 12.27
CA VAL A 55 -7.88 1.51 12.10
C VAL A 55 -8.78 2.74 11.95
N ALA A 56 -9.62 2.73 10.92
CA ALA A 56 -10.68 3.71 10.72
C ALA A 56 -12.01 2.98 10.48
N VAL A 57 -13.08 3.47 11.09
CA VAL A 57 -14.44 2.93 10.95
C VAL A 57 -15.38 4.02 10.44
N GLY A 58 -16.31 3.65 9.56
CA GLY A 58 -17.33 4.53 9.03
C GLY A 58 -18.59 3.74 8.73
N TYR A 59 -19.74 4.38 8.84
CA TYR A 59 -21.05 3.76 8.68
C TYR A 59 -21.68 4.20 7.38
N ARG A 60 -22.09 3.23 6.55
CA ARG A 60 -22.96 3.49 5.41
C ARG A 60 -24.39 3.53 5.91
N GLU A 61 -25.12 4.60 5.61
CA GLU A 61 -26.55 4.64 5.91
C GLU A 61 -27.27 3.61 5.02
N LYS A 62 -28.13 2.81 5.62
CA LYS A 62 -28.87 1.77 4.90
C LYS A 62 -30.04 2.47 4.19
N VAL A 63 -29.95 2.57 2.87
CA VAL A 63 -31.10 2.86 2.01
C VAL A 63 -32.02 1.65 2.01
#